data_AF-A0A177N455-F1
#
_entry.id   AF-A0A177N455-F1
#
_cell.length_a   1.000
_cell.length_b   1.000
_cell.length_c   1.000
_cell.angle_alpha   90.00
_cell.angle_beta   90.00
_cell.angle_gamma   90.00
#
_symmetry.space_group_name_H-M   'P 1'
#
loop_
_entity.id
_entity.type
_entity.pdbx_description
1 polymer ?
#
loop_
_entity_poly.entity_id
_entity_poly.type
_entity_poly.pdbx_seq_one_letter_code
_entity_poly.pdbx_strand_id
1 'polypeptide(L)'
;MATISQLKQSCINFRLDDAKKAILQPIADNPYNRRLINRLRTQYWYVGLQQKAQLATAYQLEKHFEPQDKTKDGIPLPAKNKWSKYQAGKHKPGAALIALVDAKAPGSARDINHPLWEVLRLGNQVLPKIDNWLEKLEPQVQAIVYRSAKDGGISAAKHRQPYSSSVSRRLLKLASLDTLTALVLYWRESKQQGNHVHNRWLAQDIYRMLLMMGRNFLSRRIGEELYVVFVAQIFCQTDWGDRRFLVNSVHYLWAIELLNTALYQVPALKPFASWANRRRAMYLLLQGQYGFDVPLGLGVVLAPNWRYGPPTEQQWKTWQSDFMEWQWGWIHLCQETKSSYGEDWLWKELEKEIQSGR
;
A
#
# COMPACT_ATOMS: atom_id res chain seq x y z
N MET A 1 18.39 -9.43 -19.65
CA MET A 1 16.96 -9.16 -19.96
C MET A 1 16.24 -10.49 -19.97
N ALA A 2 15.12 -10.62 -19.26
CA ALA A 2 14.33 -11.85 -19.30
C ALA A 2 13.69 -12.00 -20.68
N THR A 3 13.68 -13.21 -21.23
CA THR A 3 13.02 -13.48 -22.52
C THR A 3 11.51 -13.31 -22.39
N ILE A 4 10.81 -13.05 -23.50
CA ILE A 4 9.33 -13.04 -23.54
C ILE A 4 8.77 -14.32 -22.90
N SER A 5 9.39 -15.47 -23.17
CA SER A 5 9.03 -16.76 -22.56
C SER A 5 9.21 -16.77 -21.03
N GLN A 6 10.29 -16.18 -20.48
CA GLN A 6 10.50 -16.08 -19.03
C GLN A 6 9.51 -15.10 -18.35
N LEU A 7 9.20 -13.98 -18.99
CA LEU A 7 8.20 -13.03 -18.49
C LEU A 7 6.79 -13.63 -18.57
N LYS A 8 6.47 -14.33 -19.66
CA LYS A 8 5.24 -15.14 -19.79
C LYS A 8 5.18 -16.23 -18.73
N GLN A 9 6.27 -16.93 -18.44
CA GLN A 9 6.33 -17.94 -17.37
C GLN A 9 6.09 -17.32 -15.99
N SER A 10 6.60 -16.11 -15.72
CA SER A 10 6.27 -15.37 -14.49
C SER A 10 4.77 -15.02 -14.43
N CYS A 11 4.16 -14.59 -15.54
CA CYS A 11 2.73 -14.34 -15.64
C CYS A 11 1.87 -15.62 -15.61
N ILE A 12 2.42 -16.78 -15.95
CA ILE A 12 1.77 -18.09 -15.86
C ILE A 12 1.89 -18.64 -14.42
N ASN A 13 3.04 -18.47 -13.76
CA ASN A 13 3.27 -18.81 -12.36
C ASN A 13 2.38 -17.98 -11.40
N PHE A 14 1.86 -16.83 -11.87
CA PHE A 14 0.74 -16.10 -11.26
C PHE A 14 -0.48 -17.00 -10.96
N ARG A 15 -0.70 -18.06 -11.75
CA ARG A 15 -1.78 -19.04 -11.53
C ARG A 15 -1.45 -20.07 -10.44
N LEU A 16 -0.19 -20.24 -10.03
CA LEU A 16 0.24 -21.42 -9.27
C LEU A 16 1.12 -21.16 -8.03
N ASP A 17 1.50 -19.93 -7.69
CA ASP A 17 2.38 -19.76 -6.53
C ASP A 17 1.65 -19.69 -5.18
N ASP A 18 1.63 -20.87 -4.54
CA ASP A 18 1.47 -21.24 -3.11
C ASP A 18 2.45 -20.54 -2.14
N ALA A 19 3.01 -19.39 -2.53
CA ALA A 19 4.02 -18.67 -1.77
C ALA A 19 3.39 -17.96 -0.56
N LYS A 20 3.21 -18.74 0.53
CA LYS A 20 3.66 -18.47 1.91
C LYS A 20 2.69 -19.05 2.95
N LYS A 21 2.63 -20.38 3.10
CA LYS A 21 1.99 -21.01 4.28
C LYS A 21 2.42 -20.33 5.60
N ALA A 22 3.68 -19.94 5.78
CA ALA A 22 4.15 -19.32 7.03
C ALA A 22 3.64 -17.89 7.34
N ILE A 23 3.34 -17.06 6.32
CA ILE A 23 2.80 -15.69 6.51
C ILE A 23 1.28 -15.66 6.29
N LEU A 24 0.77 -16.53 5.43
CA LEU A 24 -0.65 -16.67 5.12
C LEU A 24 -1.40 -17.41 6.23
N GLN A 25 -0.88 -18.47 6.89
CA GLN A 25 -1.61 -19.17 7.95
C GLN A 25 -2.13 -18.22 9.05
N PRO A 26 -1.29 -17.37 9.69
CA PRO A 26 -1.73 -16.52 10.79
C PRO A 26 -2.70 -15.39 10.40
N ILE A 27 -2.77 -15.06 9.10
CA ILE A 27 -3.63 -14.02 8.53
C ILE A 27 -4.91 -14.65 7.93
N ALA A 28 -4.82 -15.86 7.39
CA ALA A 28 -5.95 -16.69 6.99
C ALA A 28 -6.81 -17.07 8.20
N ASP A 29 -6.18 -17.33 9.35
CA ASP A 29 -6.87 -17.63 10.61
C ASP A 29 -7.43 -16.37 11.29
N ASN A 30 -6.76 -15.21 11.17
CA ASN A 30 -7.24 -13.94 11.69
C ASN A 30 -6.68 -12.73 10.92
N PRO A 31 -7.46 -12.10 10.02
CA PRO A 31 -7.00 -10.96 9.23
C PRO A 31 -6.67 -9.73 10.08
N TYR A 32 -7.19 -9.64 11.32
CA TYR A 32 -6.93 -8.58 12.28
C TYR A 32 -5.88 -8.96 13.34
N ASN A 33 -4.87 -9.73 12.94
CA ASN A 33 -3.82 -10.21 13.84
C ASN A 33 -3.10 -9.06 14.55
N ARG A 34 -3.55 -8.76 15.77
CA ARG A 34 -3.08 -7.64 16.59
C ARG A 34 -1.58 -7.69 16.83
N ARG A 35 -1.01 -8.92 16.99
CA ARG A 35 0.42 -9.12 17.21
C ARG A 35 1.22 -8.72 15.96
N LEU A 36 0.75 -9.13 14.77
CA LEU A 36 1.38 -8.75 13.51
C LEU A 36 1.38 -7.23 13.29
N ILE A 37 0.22 -6.57 13.44
CA ILE A 37 0.13 -5.11 13.26
C ILE A 37 1.04 -4.36 14.24
N ASN A 38 1.08 -4.81 15.51
CA ASN A 38 1.97 -4.22 16.51
C ASN A 38 3.45 -4.42 16.16
N ARG A 39 3.83 -5.59 15.63
CA ARG A 39 5.19 -5.86 15.14
C ARG A 39 5.56 -4.90 14.01
N LEU A 40 4.72 -4.81 12.97
CA LEU A 40 4.96 -3.95 11.81
C LEU A 40 5.07 -2.48 12.20
N ARG A 41 4.19 -2.01 13.09
CA ARG A 41 4.24 -0.65 13.66
C ARG A 41 5.58 -0.35 14.33
N THR A 42 6.03 -1.23 15.23
CA THR A 42 7.30 -1.03 15.94
C THR A 42 8.49 -1.10 14.97
N GLN A 43 8.48 -2.03 14.01
CA GLN A 43 9.55 -2.15 13.01
C GLN A 43 9.63 -0.92 12.11
N TYR A 44 8.50 -0.41 11.63
CA TYR A 44 8.42 0.81 10.83
C TYR A 44 9.06 2.01 11.53
N TRP A 45 8.75 2.17 12.82
CA TRP A 45 9.35 3.19 13.67
C TRP A 45 10.85 2.97 13.86
N TYR A 46 11.26 1.77 14.28
CA TYR A 46 12.65 1.44 14.57
C TYR A 46 13.56 1.64 13.36
N VAL A 47 13.19 1.11 12.19
CA VAL A 47 13.97 1.28 10.95
C VAL A 47 13.99 2.75 10.53
N GLY A 48 12.92 3.49 10.82
CA GLY A 48 12.91 4.95 10.66
C GLY A 48 13.96 5.67 11.48
N LEU A 49 14.15 5.27 12.74
CA LEU A 49 15.20 5.81 13.58
C LEU A 49 16.58 5.48 13.04
N GLN A 50 16.80 4.25 12.57
CA GLN A 50 18.06 3.87 11.94
C GLN A 50 18.40 4.78 10.77
N GLN A 51 17.42 5.04 9.89
CA GLN A 51 17.60 5.92 8.74
C GLN A 51 17.85 7.37 9.14
N LYS A 52 17.07 7.92 10.08
CA LYS A 52 17.19 9.32 10.53
C LYS A 52 18.49 9.59 11.28
N ALA A 53 18.89 8.69 12.16
CA ALA A 53 20.11 8.81 12.96
C ALA A 53 21.37 8.30 12.23
N GLN A 54 21.21 7.62 11.09
CA GLN A 54 22.29 6.94 10.36
C GLN A 54 23.03 5.90 11.23
N LEU A 55 22.29 5.18 12.08
CA LEU A 55 22.82 4.17 12.99
C LEU A 55 22.32 2.78 12.64
N ALA A 56 23.24 1.82 12.52
CA ALA A 56 22.96 0.50 11.95
C ALA A 56 22.55 -0.54 13.00
N THR A 57 22.92 -0.37 14.27
CA THR A 57 22.71 -1.40 15.30
C THR A 57 21.82 -0.92 16.44
N ALA A 58 21.14 -1.88 17.09
CA ALA A 58 20.34 -1.62 18.29
C ALA A 58 21.16 -0.95 19.40
N TYR A 59 22.41 -1.40 19.58
CA TYR A 59 23.34 -0.83 20.55
C TYR A 59 23.68 0.64 20.26
N GLN A 60 23.92 0.99 18.99
CA GLN A 60 24.20 2.38 18.61
C GLN A 60 22.99 3.28 18.87
N LEU A 61 21.78 2.84 18.53
CA LEU A 61 20.55 3.58 18.81
C LEU A 61 20.32 3.74 20.31
N GLU A 62 20.53 2.69 21.11
CA GLU A 62 20.43 2.76 22.56
C GLU A 62 21.35 3.84 23.13
N LYS A 63 22.64 3.79 22.78
CA LYS A 63 23.63 4.77 23.24
C LYS A 63 23.28 6.21 22.82
N HIS A 64 22.69 6.38 21.64
CA HIS A 64 22.34 7.69 21.11
C HIS A 64 21.10 8.29 21.80
N PHE A 65 20.03 7.51 21.92
CA PHE A 65 18.75 7.99 22.44
C PHE A 65 18.66 7.92 23.96
N GLU A 66 19.18 6.85 24.56
CA GLU A 66 19.24 6.60 26.01
C GLU A 66 20.71 6.44 26.45
N PRO A 67 21.54 7.49 26.34
CA PRO A 67 22.90 7.42 26.85
C PRO A 67 22.83 7.06 28.33
N GLN A 68 23.47 5.95 28.71
CA GLN A 68 23.54 5.58 30.12
C GLN A 68 24.33 6.67 30.86
N ASP A 69 23.74 7.23 31.92
CA ASP A 69 24.53 7.94 32.90
C ASP A 69 25.55 6.96 33.46
N LYS A 70 26.83 7.37 33.50
CA LYS A 70 27.86 6.59 34.18
C LYS A 70 27.36 6.31 35.59
N THR A 71 27.15 5.04 35.91
CA THR A 71 26.75 4.60 37.25
C THR A 71 27.74 5.14 38.27
N LYS A 72 27.23 5.52 39.45
CA LYS A 72 28.02 6.03 40.59
C LYS A 72 29.17 5.09 41.02
N ASP A 73 29.14 3.81 40.61
CA ASP A 73 30.08 2.77 41.05
C ASP A 73 30.88 2.09 39.92
N GLY A 74 30.89 2.64 38.70
CA GLY A 74 31.77 2.14 37.62
C GLY A 74 31.46 0.73 37.06
N ILE A 75 30.42 0.04 37.56
CA ILE A 75 30.00 -1.29 37.07
C ILE A 75 29.05 -1.12 35.87
N PRO A 76 29.38 -1.66 34.67
CA PRO A 76 28.46 -1.67 33.55
C PRO A 76 27.21 -2.49 33.89
N LEU A 77 26.01 -1.87 33.81
CA LEU A 77 24.77 -2.64 33.86
C LEU A 77 24.73 -3.62 32.68
N PRO A 78 24.14 -4.83 32.85
CA PRO A 78 23.96 -5.76 31.74
C PRO A 78 23.27 -5.05 30.58
N ALA A 79 23.83 -5.17 29.38
CA ALA A 79 23.23 -4.60 28.17
C ALA A 79 21.76 -5.03 28.08
N LYS A 80 20.84 -4.09 28.32
CA LYS A 80 19.42 -4.40 28.29
C LYS A 80 19.09 -4.68 26.83
N ASN A 81 18.66 -5.90 26.49
CA ASN A 81 18.21 -6.29 25.15
C ASN A 81 16.93 -5.55 24.66
N LYS A 82 16.65 -4.35 25.18
CA LYS A 82 15.48 -3.52 24.95
C LYS A 82 15.39 -3.09 23.48
N TRP A 83 16.45 -2.49 22.93
CA TRP A 83 16.47 -2.02 21.55
C TRP A 83 16.47 -3.17 20.54
N SER A 84 17.10 -4.29 20.85
CA SER A 84 17.01 -5.53 20.05
C SER A 84 15.58 -6.09 20.02
N LYS A 85 14.81 -5.97 21.12
CA LYS A 85 13.39 -6.33 21.15
C LYS A 85 12.52 -5.37 20.32
N TYR A 86 12.87 -4.08 20.24
CA TYR A 86 12.20 -3.14 19.34
C TYR A 86 12.51 -3.41 17.88
N GLN A 87 13.76 -3.72 17.54
CA GLN A 87 14.17 -4.14 16.19
C GLN A 87 13.36 -5.35 15.69
N ALA A 88 13.15 -6.34 16.56
CA ALA A 88 12.34 -7.52 16.26
C ALA A 88 10.82 -7.26 16.32
N GLY A 89 10.39 -6.05 16.70
CA GLY A 89 8.98 -5.70 16.89
C GLY A 89 8.27 -6.47 18.01
N LYS A 90 9.02 -7.07 18.93
CA LYS A 90 8.46 -7.88 20.04
C LYS A 90 7.82 -7.01 21.11
N HIS A 91 8.37 -5.82 21.36
CA HIS A 91 7.92 -4.90 22.39
C HIS A 91 7.53 -3.55 21.76
N LYS A 92 6.60 -2.83 22.38
CA LYS A 92 6.28 -1.44 22.04
C LYS A 92 7.05 -0.52 23.00
N PRO A 93 7.70 0.56 22.54
CA PRO A 93 8.25 1.57 23.43
C PRO A 93 7.14 2.29 24.21
N GLY A 94 7.43 2.68 25.45
CA GLY A 94 6.53 3.47 26.28
C GLY A 94 6.49 4.94 25.85
N ALA A 95 5.46 5.68 26.27
CA ALA A 95 5.25 7.07 25.87
C ALA A 95 6.42 7.99 26.20
N ALA A 96 7.02 7.83 27.39
CA ALA A 96 8.19 8.61 27.81
C ALA A 96 9.40 8.41 26.87
N LEU A 97 9.68 7.16 26.47
CA LEU A 97 10.75 6.88 25.51
C LEU A 97 10.43 7.44 24.13
N ILE A 98 9.17 7.35 23.69
CA ILE A 98 8.75 7.91 22.40
C ILE A 98 8.99 9.42 22.39
N ALA A 99 8.61 10.14 23.45
CA ALA A 99 8.84 11.58 23.57
C ALA A 99 10.34 11.93 23.58
N LEU A 100 11.15 11.18 24.33
CA LEU A 100 12.61 11.34 24.37
C LEU A 100 13.25 11.16 22.98
N VAL A 101 12.84 10.10 22.27
CA VAL A 101 13.34 9.80 20.93
C VAL A 101 12.88 10.85 19.93
N ASP A 102 11.63 11.32 20.01
CA ASP A 102 11.09 12.33 19.09
C ASP A 102 11.78 13.68 19.22
N ALA A 103 12.20 14.06 20.44
CA ALA A 103 12.99 15.26 20.66
C ALA A 103 14.33 15.25 19.91
N LYS A 104 14.94 14.06 19.74
CA LYS A 104 16.21 13.86 19.02
C LYS A 104 16.00 13.49 17.54
N ALA A 105 14.87 12.89 17.19
CA ALA A 105 14.50 12.48 15.85
C ALA A 105 13.04 12.90 15.54
N PRO A 106 12.82 14.19 15.19
CA PRO A 106 11.49 14.76 15.02
C PRO A 106 10.60 13.96 14.05
N GLY A 107 9.35 13.77 14.44
CA GLY A 107 8.33 13.01 13.70
C GLY A 107 8.38 11.50 13.91
N SER A 108 9.33 10.96 14.70
CA SER A 108 9.32 9.54 15.06
C SER A 108 8.13 9.16 15.94
N ALA A 109 7.63 10.08 16.77
CA ALA A 109 6.39 9.87 17.52
C ALA A 109 5.19 9.68 16.57
N ARG A 110 5.17 10.39 15.44
CA ARG A 110 4.14 10.23 14.41
C ARG A 110 4.22 8.87 13.73
N ASP A 111 5.43 8.39 13.40
CA ASP A 111 5.63 7.07 12.77
C ASP A 111 5.00 5.95 13.60
N ILE A 112 5.20 5.95 14.92
CA ILE A 112 4.70 4.88 15.79
C ILE A 112 3.25 5.08 16.22
N ASN A 113 2.79 6.31 16.42
CA ASN A 113 1.42 6.60 16.86
C ASN A 113 0.47 6.89 15.68
N HIS A 114 0.90 6.60 14.45
CA HIS A 114 0.11 6.88 13.26
C HIS A 114 -1.28 6.18 13.31
N PRO A 115 -2.38 6.88 12.98
CA PRO A 115 -3.74 6.31 13.03
C PRO A 115 -3.93 5.01 12.23
N LEU A 116 -3.22 4.86 11.09
CA LEU A 116 -3.25 3.64 10.26
C LEU A 116 -3.11 2.36 11.09
N TRP A 117 -2.18 2.32 12.04
CA TRP A 117 -1.90 1.12 12.81
C TRP A 117 -3.11 0.68 13.64
N GLU A 118 -3.80 1.63 14.26
CA GLU A 118 -5.00 1.35 15.03
C GLU A 118 -6.18 1.00 14.11
N VAL A 119 -6.30 1.66 12.96
CA VAL A 119 -7.33 1.37 11.95
C VAL A 119 -7.20 -0.05 11.36
N LEU A 120 -5.98 -0.52 11.13
CA LEU A 120 -5.72 -1.90 10.70
C LEU A 120 -5.91 -2.90 11.86
N ARG A 121 -5.59 -2.50 13.09
CA ARG A 121 -5.70 -3.38 14.28
C ARG A 121 -7.13 -3.58 14.76
N LEU A 122 -7.95 -2.53 14.74
CA LEU A 122 -9.31 -2.51 15.29
C LEU A 122 -10.35 -3.02 14.28
N GLY A 123 -10.02 -3.06 13.00
CA GLY A 123 -10.96 -3.55 12.01
C GLY A 123 -12.19 -2.66 11.90
N ASN A 124 -13.38 -3.26 11.82
CA ASN A 124 -14.65 -2.56 11.74
C ASN A 124 -15.04 -1.83 13.05
N GLN A 125 -14.33 -2.08 14.15
CA GLN A 125 -14.58 -1.39 15.43
C GLN A 125 -14.28 0.12 15.38
N VAL A 126 -13.62 0.59 14.30
CA VAL A 126 -13.37 2.03 14.10
C VAL A 126 -14.58 2.80 13.59
N LEU A 127 -15.57 2.13 12.99
CA LEU A 127 -16.69 2.75 12.28
C LEU A 127 -17.52 3.70 13.15
N PRO A 128 -17.86 3.35 14.42
CA PRO A 128 -18.62 4.26 15.29
C PRO A 128 -17.88 5.57 15.63
N LYS A 129 -16.56 5.64 15.40
CA LYS A 129 -15.71 6.80 15.72
C LYS A 129 -14.88 7.23 14.52
N ILE A 130 -15.40 7.06 13.31
CA ILE A 130 -14.68 7.31 12.07
C ILE A 130 -14.15 8.75 11.98
N ASP A 131 -14.97 9.73 12.38
CA ASP A 131 -14.58 11.15 12.39
C ASP A 131 -13.42 11.41 13.37
N ASN A 132 -13.43 10.82 14.56
CA ASN A 132 -12.31 10.93 15.52
C ASN A 132 -10.99 10.39 14.96
N TRP A 133 -11.02 9.47 14.00
CA TRP A 133 -9.82 8.99 13.31
C TRP A 133 -9.39 9.92 12.18
N LEU A 134 -10.34 10.45 11.41
CA LEU A 134 -10.09 11.42 10.34
C LEU A 134 -9.53 12.75 10.87
N GLU A 135 -10.00 13.20 12.04
CA GLU A 135 -9.50 14.40 12.74
C GLU A 135 -8.05 14.26 13.25
N LYS A 136 -7.53 13.04 13.35
CA LYS A 136 -6.11 12.79 13.71
C LYS A 136 -5.17 12.80 12.51
N LEU A 137 -5.71 12.94 11.30
CA LEU A 137 -4.93 12.97 10.07
C LEU A 137 -4.29 14.35 9.85
N GLU A 138 -3.30 14.43 8.96
CA GLU A 138 -2.68 15.71 8.61
C GLU A 138 -3.70 16.75 8.08
N PRO A 139 -3.51 18.06 8.34
CA PRO A 139 -4.44 19.10 7.92
C PRO A 139 -4.76 19.10 6.41
N GLN A 140 -3.80 18.74 5.56
CA GLN A 140 -4.01 18.66 4.11
C GLN A 140 -5.01 17.56 3.73
N VAL A 141 -4.97 16.41 4.42
CA VAL A 141 -5.94 15.34 4.24
C VAL A 141 -7.29 15.75 4.82
N GLN A 142 -7.30 16.38 6.00
CA GLN A 142 -8.53 16.93 6.60
C GLN A 142 -9.25 17.91 5.67
N ALA A 143 -8.51 18.81 5.00
CA ALA A 143 -9.05 19.76 4.03
C ALA A 143 -9.59 19.12 2.73
N ILE A 144 -9.31 17.83 2.52
CA ILE A 144 -9.90 17.05 1.42
C ILE A 144 -11.16 16.32 1.91
N VAL A 145 -11.10 15.68 3.07
CA VAL A 145 -12.20 14.85 3.59
C VAL A 145 -13.33 15.67 4.23
N TYR A 146 -13.04 16.87 4.72
CA TYR A 146 -14.04 17.79 5.27
C TYR A 146 -14.29 18.95 4.31
N ARG A 147 -15.54 19.43 4.28
CA ARG A 147 -15.91 20.70 3.66
C ARG A 147 -16.35 21.66 4.76
N SER A 148 -15.94 22.92 4.66
CA SER A 148 -16.55 23.98 5.46
C SER A 148 -17.92 24.31 4.87
N ALA A 149 -18.93 24.48 5.72
CA ALA A 149 -20.22 24.99 5.28
C ALA A 149 -20.00 26.37 4.63
N LYS A 150 -20.52 26.56 3.40
CA LYS A 150 -20.22 27.73 2.57
C LYS A 150 -20.68 29.08 3.19
N ASP A 151 -21.57 29.03 4.19
CA ASP A 151 -22.26 30.20 4.72
C ASP A 151 -22.03 30.45 6.23
N GLY A 152 -21.09 29.72 6.86
CA GLY A 152 -20.78 29.93 8.27
C GLY A 152 -19.56 30.84 8.43
N GLY A 153 -19.64 31.84 9.32
CA GLY A 153 -18.49 32.63 9.75
C GLY A 153 -17.42 31.79 10.47
N ILE A 154 -16.69 32.40 11.39
CA ILE A 154 -15.53 31.81 12.12
C ILE A 154 -15.85 30.46 12.84
N SER A 155 -17.14 30.08 12.94
CA SER A 155 -17.64 28.84 13.55
C SER A 155 -18.42 27.91 12.59
N ALA A 156 -18.12 27.91 11.28
CA ALA A 156 -18.77 26.98 10.34
C ALA A 156 -18.47 25.50 10.69
N ALA A 157 -19.50 24.72 10.98
CA ALA A 157 -19.38 23.28 11.18
C ALA A 157 -18.72 22.62 9.95
N LYS A 158 -17.73 21.76 10.22
CA LYS A 158 -17.09 20.95 9.18
C LYS A 158 -17.95 19.70 8.94
N HIS A 159 -18.30 19.44 7.69
CA HIS A 159 -19.03 18.24 7.31
C HIS A 159 -18.12 17.33 6.50
N ARG A 160 -18.12 16.03 6.85
CA ARG A 160 -17.39 15.01 6.11
C ARG A 160 -18.02 14.87 4.72
N GLN A 161 -17.19 14.87 3.69
CA GLN A 161 -17.62 14.73 2.32
C GLN A 161 -17.79 13.24 1.99
N PRO A 162 -18.80 12.85 1.19
CA PRO A 162 -18.87 11.49 0.67
C PRO A 162 -17.69 11.22 -0.26
N TYR A 163 -17.30 9.95 -0.36
CA TYR A 163 -16.29 9.55 -1.32
C TYR A 163 -16.75 9.84 -2.75
N SER A 164 -15.86 10.42 -3.56
CA SER A 164 -16.12 10.79 -4.95
C SER A 164 -14.81 10.80 -5.74
N SER A 165 -14.90 10.84 -7.07
CA SER A 165 -13.73 10.94 -7.94
C SER A 165 -12.87 12.18 -7.66
N SER A 166 -13.48 13.28 -7.20
CA SER A 166 -12.77 14.49 -6.78
C SER A 166 -11.96 14.27 -5.51
N VAL A 167 -12.58 13.64 -4.50
CA VAL A 167 -11.91 13.26 -3.24
C VAL A 167 -10.77 12.28 -3.52
N SER A 168 -11.04 11.21 -4.28
CA SER A 168 -10.05 10.23 -4.74
C SER A 168 -8.84 10.90 -5.38
N ARG A 169 -9.06 11.72 -6.43
CA ARG A 169 -8.00 12.43 -7.15
C ARG A 169 -7.14 13.29 -6.22
N ARG A 170 -7.76 14.04 -5.31
CA ARG A 170 -7.03 14.93 -4.39
C ARG A 170 -6.21 14.12 -3.37
N LEU A 171 -6.79 13.05 -2.84
CA LEU A 171 -6.11 12.12 -1.93
C LEU A 171 -4.91 11.45 -2.60
N LEU A 172 -5.11 10.81 -3.76
CA LEU A 172 -4.04 10.09 -4.46
C LEU A 172 -2.84 10.98 -4.84
N LYS A 173 -3.08 12.27 -5.17
CA LYS A 173 -1.97 13.21 -5.40
C LYS A 173 -1.13 13.49 -4.16
N LEU A 174 -1.74 13.44 -2.96
CA LEU A 174 -0.99 13.59 -1.71
C LEU A 174 -0.16 12.35 -1.44
N ALA A 175 -0.64 11.14 -1.71
CA ALA A 175 0.09 9.88 -1.49
C ALA A 175 0.92 9.84 -0.19
N SER A 176 0.23 9.98 0.95
CA SER A 176 0.78 9.90 2.32
C SER A 176 0.17 8.75 3.13
N LEU A 177 0.75 8.45 4.29
CA LEU A 177 0.21 7.43 5.21
C LEU A 177 -1.18 7.82 5.72
N ASP A 178 -1.41 9.11 5.94
CA ASP A 178 -2.71 9.70 6.26
C ASP A 178 -3.74 9.51 5.14
N THR A 179 -3.31 9.69 3.88
CA THR A 179 -4.15 9.45 2.70
C THR A 179 -4.59 7.99 2.65
N LEU A 180 -3.64 7.05 2.84
CA LEU A 180 -3.93 5.63 2.89
C LEU A 180 -4.92 5.31 4.03
N THR A 181 -4.76 5.96 5.19
CA THR A 181 -5.69 5.78 6.31
C THR A 181 -7.10 6.26 5.99
N ALA A 182 -7.24 7.45 5.38
CA ALA A 182 -8.53 7.98 4.96
C ALA A 182 -9.24 7.03 3.99
N LEU A 183 -8.52 6.50 2.98
CA LEU A 183 -9.09 5.55 2.03
C LEU A 183 -9.53 4.24 2.70
N VAL A 184 -8.76 3.71 3.66
CA VAL A 184 -9.17 2.51 4.43
C VAL A 184 -10.44 2.79 5.23
N LEU A 185 -10.58 3.97 5.84
CA LEU A 185 -11.77 4.35 6.58
C LEU A 185 -13.00 4.46 5.66
N TYR A 186 -12.88 5.15 4.52
CA TYR A 186 -13.94 5.19 3.51
C TYR A 186 -14.30 3.79 3.00
N TRP A 187 -13.30 2.92 2.78
CA TRP A 187 -13.53 1.55 2.31
C TRP A 187 -14.37 0.76 3.31
N ARG A 188 -14.05 0.83 4.61
CA ARG A 188 -14.81 0.13 5.66
C ARG A 188 -16.23 0.65 5.76
N GLU A 189 -16.42 1.97 5.69
CA GLU A 189 -17.73 2.59 5.72
C GLU A 189 -18.57 2.17 4.50
N SER A 190 -18.01 2.24 3.30
CA SER A 190 -18.66 1.80 2.07
C SER A 190 -19.04 0.31 2.13
N LYS A 191 -18.21 -0.52 2.76
CA LYS A 191 -18.52 -1.94 2.98
C LYS A 191 -19.69 -2.12 3.95
N GLN A 192 -19.72 -1.38 5.06
CA GLN A 192 -20.82 -1.43 6.03
C GLN A 192 -22.15 -0.98 5.41
N GLN A 193 -22.11 0.00 4.52
CA GLN A 193 -23.28 0.52 3.81
C GLN A 193 -23.76 -0.38 2.65
N GLY A 194 -23.05 -1.46 2.32
CA GLY A 194 -23.37 -2.30 1.16
C GLY A 194 -23.17 -1.61 -0.20
N ASN A 195 -22.37 -0.53 -0.26
CA ASN A 195 -22.09 0.14 -1.52
C ASN A 195 -20.91 -0.56 -2.25
N HIS A 196 -21.23 -1.63 -2.96
CA HIS A 196 -20.25 -2.50 -3.63
C HIS A 196 -19.46 -1.80 -4.75
N VAL A 197 -20.04 -0.80 -5.42
CA VAL A 197 -19.35 -0.06 -6.50
C VAL A 197 -18.28 0.86 -5.90
N HIS A 198 -18.64 1.69 -4.92
CA HIS A 198 -17.67 2.55 -4.24
C HIS A 198 -16.60 1.73 -3.50
N ASN A 199 -16.99 0.60 -2.90
CA ASN A 199 -16.06 -0.28 -2.20
C ASN A 199 -14.95 -0.80 -3.14
N ARG A 200 -15.29 -1.18 -4.38
CA ARG A 200 -14.32 -1.60 -5.40
C ARG A 200 -13.39 -0.47 -5.84
N TRP A 201 -13.93 0.73 -6.09
CA TRP A 201 -13.09 1.90 -6.43
C TRP A 201 -12.11 2.26 -5.31
N LEU A 202 -12.58 2.24 -4.06
CA LEU A 202 -11.74 2.47 -2.89
C LEU A 202 -10.64 1.42 -2.76
N ALA A 203 -10.94 0.14 -3.02
CA ALA A 203 -9.93 -0.91 -3.03
C ALA A 203 -8.86 -0.67 -4.11
N GLN A 204 -9.26 -0.28 -5.32
CA GLN A 204 -8.30 0.08 -6.38
C GLN A 204 -7.42 1.28 -5.99
N ASP A 205 -8.00 2.31 -5.36
CA ASP A 205 -7.26 3.48 -4.91
C ASP A 205 -6.32 3.17 -3.73
N ILE A 206 -6.70 2.26 -2.83
CA ILE A 206 -5.81 1.70 -1.81
C ILE A 206 -4.64 0.98 -2.46
N TYR A 207 -4.88 0.16 -3.49
CA TYR A 207 -3.80 -0.53 -4.20
C TYR A 207 -2.83 0.44 -4.88
N ARG A 208 -3.35 1.45 -5.59
CA ARG A 208 -2.53 2.54 -6.18
C ARG A 208 -1.69 3.25 -5.11
N MET A 209 -2.28 3.53 -3.95
CA MET A 209 -1.56 4.12 -2.82
C MET A 209 -0.42 3.24 -2.31
N LEU A 210 -0.64 1.92 -2.21
CA LEU A 210 0.40 0.97 -1.82
C LEU A 210 1.54 0.96 -2.84
N LEU A 211 1.26 1.00 -4.14
CA LEU A 211 2.29 1.12 -5.19
C LEU A 211 3.10 2.42 -5.05
N MET A 212 2.43 3.56 -4.94
CA MET A 212 3.07 4.87 -4.82
C MET A 212 3.93 5.00 -3.56
N MET A 213 3.50 4.39 -2.45
CA MET A 213 4.22 4.38 -1.18
C MET A 213 5.17 3.18 -1.04
N GLY A 214 5.18 2.26 -2.01
CA GLY A 214 5.81 0.95 -1.87
C GLY A 214 7.28 1.02 -1.48
N ARG A 215 8.07 1.86 -2.15
CA ARG A 215 9.49 2.07 -1.79
C ARG A 215 9.70 2.58 -0.36
N ASN A 216 8.77 3.36 0.19
CA ASN A 216 8.86 3.80 1.58
C ASN A 216 8.63 2.62 2.54
N PHE A 217 7.72 1.71 2.22
CA PHE A 217 7.50 0.52 3.04
C PHE A 217 8.63 -0.51 2.91
N LEU A 218 9.22 -0.64 1.71
CA LEU A 218 10.38 -1.49 1.47
C LEU A 218 11.64 -0.97 2.16
N SER A 219 11.90 0.33 2.09
CA SER A 219 13.03 0.93 2.82
C SER A 219 12.89 0.76 4.34
N ARG A 220 11.64 0.71 4.84
CA ARG A 220 11.30 0.43 6.24
C ARG A 220 11.19 -1.07 6.57
N ARG A 221 11.50 -1.97 5.62
CA ARG A 221 11.52 -3.43 5.77
C ARG A 221 10.20 -4.05 6.23
N ILE A 222 9.08 -3.46 5.83
CA ILE A 222 7.73 -3.97 6.14
C ILE A 222 6.84 -4.11 4.91
N GLY A 223 7.32 -3.76 3.72
CA GLY A 223 6.48 -3.62 2.53
C GLY A 223 5.74 -4.89 2.15
N GLU A 224 6.39 -6.05 2.26
CA GLU A 224 5.78 -7.32 1.90
C GLU A 224 4.72 -7.75 2.91
N GLU A 225 5.05 -7.81 4.20
CA GLU A 225 4.06 -8.24 5.20
C GLU A 225 2.92 -7.25 5.39
N LEU A 226 3.19 -5.94 5.24
CA LEU A 226 2.13 -4.94 5.23
C LEU A 226 1.18 -5.18 4.05
N TYR A 227 1.72 -5.48 2.86
CA TYR A 227 0.87 -5.79 1.71
C TYR A 227 -0.02 -7.00 1.97
N VAL A 228 0.50 -8.07 2.56
CA VAL A 228 -0.33 -9.25 2.91
C VAL A 228 -1.45 -8.88 3.90
N VAL A 229 -1.22 -7.97 4.84
CA VAL A 229 -2.29 -7.44 5.71
C VAL A 229 -3.39 -6.76 4.88
N PHE A 230 -3.03 -5.94 3.89
CA PHE A 230 -4.00 -5.29 3.00
C PHE A 230 -4.76 -6.29 2.12
N VAL A 231 -4.07 -7.31 1.61
CA VAL A 231 -4.72 -8.42 0.88
C VAL A 231 -5.80 -9.05 1.73
N ALA A 232 -5.50 -9.42 2.97
CA ALA A 232 -6.45 -10.13 3.81
C ALA A 232 -7.56 -9.24 4.39
N GLN A 233 -7.25 -8.00 4.77
CA GLN A 233 -8.24 -7.12 5.41
C GLN A 233 -9.09 -6.33 4.42
N ILE A 234 -8.55 -6.03 3.23
CA ILE A 234 -9.17 -5.13 2.26
C ILE A 234 -9.48 -5.90 0.98
N PHE A 235 -8.49 -6.42 0.26
CA PHE A 235 -8.71 -6.92 -1.10
C PHE A 235 -9.55 -8.20 -1.14
N CYS A 236 -9.22 -9.22 -0.35
CA CYS A 236 -10.03 -10.44 -0.23
C CYS A 236 -11.41 -10.19 0.42
N GLN A 237 -11.56 -9.06 1.08
CA GLN A 237 -12.77 -8.64 1.78
C GLN A 237 -13.63 -7.67 0.96
N THR A 238 -13.14 -7.24 -0.19
CA THR A 238 -13.86 -6.39 -1.14
C THR A 238 -14.76 -7.29 -1.97
N ASP A 239 -15.98 -6.85 -2.20
CA ASP A 239 -16.87 -7.54 -3.11
C ASP A 239 -16.49 -7.23 -4.56
N TRP A 240 -15.81 -8.18 -5.20
CA TRP A 240 -15.45 -8.11 -6.62
C TRP A 240 -16.50 -8.71 -7.54
N GLY A 241 -17.71 -8.97 -7.03
CA GLY A 241 -18.79 -9.68 -7.71
C GLY A 241 -18.48 -11.16 -7.85
N ASP A 242 -18.50 -11.63 -9.09
CA ASP A 242 -18.17 -12.99 -9.52
C ASP A 242 -16.66 -13.27 -9.59
N ARG A 243 -15.83 -12.32 -9.13
CA ARG A 243 -14.38 -12.41 -9.22
C ARG A 243 -13.70 -12.44 -7.85
N ARG A 244 -12.41 -12.77 -7.86
CA ARG A 244 -11.51 -12.73 -6.69
C ARG A 244 -10.22 -12.00 -7.04
N PHE A 245 -9.64 -11.34 -6.05
CA PHE A 245 -8.34 -10.66 -6.16
C PHE A 245 -7.19 -11.66 -6.29
N LEU A 246 -6.21 -11.37 -7.15
CA LEU A 246 -5.11 -12.31 -7.46
C LEU A 246 -3.70 -11.78 -7.22
N VAL A 247 -3.50 -10.47 -7.01
CA VAL A 247 -2.15 -9.90 -6.95
C VAL A 247 -1.44 -10.35 -5.67
N ASN A 248 -0.48 -11.26 -5.78
CA ASN A 248 0.30 -11.75 -4.65
C ASN A 248 1.45 -10.77 -4.27
N SER A 249 2.16 -11.07 -3.18
CA SER A 249 3.21 -10.17 -2.68
C SER A 249 4.40 -10.04 -3.64
N VAL A 250 4.80 -11.11 -4.32
CA VAL A 250 5.88 -11.08 -5.32
C VAL A 250 5.54 -10.10 -6.44
N HIS A 251 4.34 -10.21 -7.01
CA HIS A 251 3.89 -9.31 -8.08
C HIS A 251 3.80 -7.85 -7.60
N TYR A 252 3.32 -7.63 -6.38
CA TYR A 252 3.30 -6.30 -5.78
C TYR A 252 4.72 -5.69 -5.66
N LEU A 253 5.72 -6.47 -5.23
CA LEU A 253 7.10 -5.99 -5.14
C LEU A 253 7.66 -5.60 -6.52
N TRP A 254 7.39 -6.41 -7.54
CA TRP A 254 7.78 -6.10 -8.92
C TRP A 254 7.05 -4.87 -9.45
N ALA A 255 5.75 -4.74 -9.19
CA ALA A 255 4.95 -3.59 -9.60
C ALA A 255 5.47 -2.27 -9.01
N ILE A 256 6.00 -2.28 -7.77
CA ILE A 256 6.68 -1.11 -7.18
C ILE A 256 7.90 -0.73 -8.01
N GLU A 257 8.75 -1.69 -8.35
CA GLU A 257 9.96 -1.42 -9.13
C GLU A 257 9.62 -0.94 -10.54
N LEU A 258 8.67 -1.59 -11.22
CA LEU A 258 8.20 -1.18 -12.54
C LEU A 258 7.64 0.25 -12.55
N LEU A 259 6.81 0.63 -11.56
CA LEU A 259 6.32 2.02 -11.44
C LEU A 259 7.48 3.01 -11.27
N ASN A 260 8.49 2.64 -10.48
CA ASN A 260 9.63 3.52 -10.24
C ASN A 260 10.57 3.62 -11.44
N THR A 261 10.69 2.57 -12.26
CA THR A 261 11.43 2.59 -13.53
C THR A 261 10.68 3.41 -14.58
N ALA A 262 9.36 3.22 -14.70
CA ALA A 262 8.51 3.95 -15.65
C ALA A 262 8.60 5.49 -15.49
N LEU A 263 8.81 5.98 -14.25
CA LEU A 263 9.08 7.40 -14.01
C LEU A 263 10.27 7.93 -14.83
N TYR A 264 11.33 7.15 -14.98
CA TYR A 264 12.52 7.59 -15.71
C TYR A 264 12.40 7.45 -17.23
N GLN A 265 11.39 6.74 -17.72
CA GLN A 265 11.13 6.54 -19.14
C GLN A 265 10.27 7.63 -19.78
N VAL A 266 9.75 8.58 -18.99
CA VAL A 266 8.96 9.71 -19.47
C VAL A 266 9.72 11.01 -19.22
N PRO A 267 10.43 11.56 -20.23
CA PRO A 267 11.20 12.80 -20.07
C PRO A 267 10.38 13.97 -19.53
N ALA A 268 9.11 14.09 -19.94
CA ALA A 268 8.19 15.15 -19.51
C ALA A 268 7.87 15.14 -18.01
N LEU A 269 8.15 14.04 -17.30
CA LEU A 269 7.96 13.94 -15.84
C LEU A 269 9.18 14.38 -15.04
N LYS A 270 10.33 14.58 -15.69
CA LYS A 270 11.59 15.02 -15.07
C LYS A 270 11.68 16.55 -15.07
N PRO A 271 12.39 17.17 -14.10
CA PRO A 271 13.11 16.54 -12.98
C PRO A 271 12.23 16.30 -11.74
N PHE A 272 12.57 15.28 -10.95
CA PHE A 272 11.92 14.97 -9.67
C PHE A 272 12.52 15.77 -8.51
N ALA A 273 12.47 17.11 -8.60
CA ALA A 273 13.10 18.01 -7.63
C ALA A 273 12.59 17.84 -6.18
N SER A 274 11.41 17.24 -5.99
CA SER A 274 10.85 16.96 -4.68
C SER A 274 10.07 15.65 -4.66
N TRP A 275 9.86 15.10 -3.46
CA TRP A 275 8.96 13.96 -3.26
C TRP A 275 7.52 14.26 -3.72
N ALA A 276 7.06 15.51 -3.57
CA ALA A 276 5.75 15.93 -4.07
C ALA A 276 5.66 15.82 -5.60
N ASN A 277 6.69 16.27 -6.33
CA ASN A 277 6.75 16.15 -7.79
C ASN A 277 6.79 14.67 -8.23
N ARG A 278 7.57 13.85 -7.52
CA ARG A 278 7.65 12.40 -7.79
C ARG A 278 6.31 11.69 -7.60
N ARG A 279 5.61 11.94 -6.49
CA ARG A 279 4.27 11.36 -6.25
C ARG A 279 3.25 11.85 -7.28
N ARG A 280 3.29 13.13 -7.65
CA ARG A 280 2.43 13.66 -8.71
C ARG A 280 2.67 12.92 -10.02
N ALA A 281 3.93 12.70 -10.40
CA ALA A 281 4.31 11.95 -11.59
C ALA A 281 3.82 10.48 -11.55
N MET A 282 4.02 9.78 -10.42
CA MET A 282 3.49 8.42 -10.23
C MET A 282 1.97 8.36 -10.39
N TYR A 283 1.27 9.34 -9.81
CA TYR A 283 -0.18 9.45 -9.97
C TYR A 283 -0.55 9.64 -11.45
N LEU A 284 0.12 10.53 -12.19
CA LEU A 284 -0.17 10.74 -13.61
C LEU A 284 0.02 9.48 -14.45
N LEU A 285 1.08 8.71 -14.19
CA LEU A 285 1.31 7.41 -14.84
C LEU A 285 0.18 6.42 -14.53
N LEU A 286 -0.19 6.26 -13.26
CA LEU A 286 -1.27 5.37 -12.82
C LEU A 286 -2.67 5.79 -13.29
N GLN A 287 -2.83 7.01 -13.81
CA GLN A 287 -4.05 7.50 -14.45
C GLN A 287 -4.02 7.38 -15.97
N GLY A 288 -2.94 6.86 -16.55
CA GLY A 288 -2.79 6.68 -17.98
C GLY A 288 -2.49 7.95 -18.78
N GLN A 289 -2.01 9.03 -18.14
CA GLN A 289 -1.72 10.28 -18.87
C GLN A 289 -0.56 10.17 -19.87
N TYR A 290 0.25 9.11 -19.79
CA TYR A 290 1.43 8.92 -20.64
C TYR A 290 1.45 7.56 -21.35
N GLY A 291 0.30 6.88 -21.42
CA GLY A 291 0.19 5.54 -21.98
C GLY A 291 -0.73 4.64 -21.16
N PHE A 292 -1.13 3.52 -21.76
CA PHE A 292 -1.98 2.51 -21.11
C PHE A 292 -1.16 1.39 -20.44
N ASP A 293 0.15 1.32 -20.71
CA ASP A 293 1.08 0.35 -20.14
C ASP A 293 1.06 0.32 -18.61
N VAL A 294 1.20 1.49 -17.97
CA VAL A 294 1.17 1.61 -16.51
C VAL A 294 -0.20 1.29 -15.90
N PRO A 295 -1.32 1.94 -16.30
CA PRO A 295 -2.61 1.68 -15.65
C PRO A 295 -3.12 0.25 -15.87
N LEU A 296 -2.82 -0.37 -17.01
CA LEU A 296 -3.20 -1.76 -17.29
C LEU A 296 -2.25 -2.74 -16.60
N GLY A 297 -0.94 -2.61 -16.81
CA GLY A 297 0.07 -3.54 -16.28
C GLY A 297 0.23 -3.49 -14.76
N LEU A 298 0.00 -2.33 -14.14
CA LEU A 298 0.07 -2.17 -12.69
C LEU A 298 -1.32 -2.08 -12.06
N GLY A 299 -2.36 -2.49 -12.78
CA GLY A 299 -3.74 -2.54 -12.29
C GLY A 299 -3.97 -3.67 -11.28
N VAL A 300 -5.15 -3.66 -10.66
CA VAL A 300 -5.63 -4.80 -9.89
C VAL A 300 -6.02 -5.92 -10.85
N VAL A 301 -5.53 -7.13 -10.61
CA VAL A 301 -5.89 -8.31 -11.40
C VAL A 301 -6.89 -9.17 -10.63
N LEU A 302 -7.92 -9.62 -11.36
CA LEU A 302 -9.02 -10.41 -10.83
C LEU A 302 -9.15 -11.73 -11.61
N ALA A 303 -9.56 -12.82 -10.94
CA ALA A 303 -9.96 -14.09 -11.58
C ALA A 303 -11.43 -14.38 -11.34
N PRO A 304 -12.06 -15.22 -12.17
CA PRO A 304 -13.33 -15.83 -11.82
C PRO A 304 -13.27 -16.54 -10.47
N ASN A 305 -14.35 -16.40 -9.69
CA ASN A 305 -14.48 -16.98 -8.38
C ASN A 305 -15.26 -18.30 -8.45
N TRP A 306 -14.51 -19.41 -8.47
CA TRP A 306 -15.06 -20.77 -8.53
C TRP A 306 -15.89 -21.19 -7.31
N ARG A 307 -15.90 -20.40 -6.23
CA ARG A 307 -16.72 -20.65 -5.05
C ARG A 307 -18.22 -20.70 -5.38
N TYR A 308 -18.65 -20.01 -6.42
CA TYR A 308 -20.06 -19.94 -6.84
C TYR A 308 -20.40 -20.92 -7.98
N GLY A 309 -19.49 -21.84 -8.29
CA GLY A 309 -19.60 -22.74 -9.45
C GLY A 309 -18.67 -22.32 -10.59
N PRO A 310 -18.64 -23.09 -11.70
CA PRO A 310 -17.84 -22.74 -12.87
C PRO A 310 -18.31 -21.39 -13.45
N PRO A 311 -17.37 -20.53 -13.93
CA PRO A 311 -17.75 -19.28 -14.56
C PRO A 311 -18.54 -19.53 -15.85
N THR A 312 -19.53 -18.69 -16.09
CA THR A 312 -20.23 -18.64 -17.38
C THR A 312 -19.26 -18.24 -18.50
N GLU A 313 -19.62 -18.55 -19.75
CA GLU A 313 -18.82 -18.19 -20.92
C GLU A 313 -18.55 -16.67 -20.98
N GLN A 314 -19.54 -15.85 -20.65
CA GLN A 314 -19.40 -14.39 -20.64
C GLN A 314 -18.40 -13.91 -19.57
N GLN A 315 -18.45 -14.51 -18.38
CA GLN A 315 -17.52 -14.20 -17.29
C GLN A 315 -16.10 -14.61 -17.65
N TRP A 316 -15.95 -15.77 -18.29
CA TRP A 316 -14.66 -16.24 -18.79
C TRP A 316 -14.08 -15.32 -19.86
N LYS A 317 -14.88 -14.93 -20.87
CA LYS A 317 -14.46 -13.97 -21.91
C LYS A 317 -14.05 -12.62 -21.32
N THR A 318 -14.84 -12.10 -20.38
CA THR A 318 -14.53 -10.83 -19.70
C THR A 318 -13.19 -10.93 -18.96
N TRP A 319 -12.96 -12.01 -18.23
CA TRP A 319 -11.69 -12.24 -17.56
C TRP A 319 -10.51 -12.39 -18.53
N GLN A 320 -10.68 -13.15 -19.62
CA GLN A 320 -9.63 -13.31 -20.63
C GLN A 320 -9.23 -11.95 -21.23
N SER A 321 -10.22 -11.09 -21.52
CA SER A 321 -9.97 -9.73 -21.98
C SER A 321 -9.18 -8.94 -20.93
N ASP A 322 -9.71 -8.77 -19.72
CA ASP A 322 -9.06 -8.00 -18.65
C ASP A 322 -7.62 -8.50 -18.34
N PHE A 323 -7.42 -9.82 -18.37
CA PHE A 323 -6.12 -10.43 -18.14
C PHE A 323 -5.15 -10.17 -19.29
N MET A 324 -5.63 -10.16 -20.53
CA MET A 324 -4.83 -9.80 -21.70
C MET A 324 -4.36 -8.35 -21.63
N GLU A 325 -5.25 -7.42 -21.26
CA GLU A 325 -4.90 -6.01 -21.07
C GLU A 325 -3.80 -5.85 -20.02
N TRP A 326 -3.94 -6.56 -18.90
CA TRP A 326 -2.93 -6.58 -17.85
C TRP A 326 -1.59 -7.15 -18.34
N GLN A 327 -1.61 -8.30 -19.02
CA GLN A 327 -0.40 -8.93 -19.55
C GLN A 327 0.32 -8.02 -20.55
N TRP A 328 -0.43 -7.38 -21.44
CA TRP A 328 0.08 -6.42 -22.40
C TRP A 328 0.85 -5.30 -21.68
N GLY A 329 0.21 -4.64 -20.71
CA GLY A 329 0.86 -3.55 -19.97
C GLY A 329 2.06 -4.03 -19.15
N TRP A 330 1.95 -5.19 -18.50
CA TRP A 330 3.02 -5.78 -17.69
C TRP A 330 4.28 -6.07 -18.54
N ILE A 331 4.11 -6.70 -19.70
CA ILE A 331 5.22 -7.06 -20.59
C ILE A 331 5.89 -5.80 -21.15
N HIS A 332 5.13 -4.77 -21.56
CA HIS A 332 5.71 -3.50 -21.98
C HIS A 332 6.57 -2.86 -20.90
N LEU A 333 6.09 -2.85 -19.66
CA LEU A 333 6.84 -2.31 -18.52
C LEU A 333 8.13 -3.13 -18.26
N CYS A 334 8.06 -4.46 -18.34
CA CYS A 334 9.23 -5.32 -18.14
C CYS A 334 10.27 -5.20 -19.26
N GLN A 335 9.84 -4.91 -20.49
CA GLN A 335 10.71 -4.77 -21.66
C GLN A 335 11.14 -3.35 -21.94
N GLU A 336 10.56 -2.37 -21.24
CA GLU A 336 10.78 -0.94 -21.46
C GLU A 336 10.40 -0.50 -22.90
N THR A 337 9.40 -1.15 -23.48
CA THR A 337 8.88 -0.85 -24.82
C THR A 337 7.66 0.05 -24.73
N LYS A 338 7.44 0.88 -25.76
CA LYS A 338 6.25 1.72 -25.91
C LYS A 338 5.55 1.42 -27.22
N SER A 339 4.23 1.31 -27.19
CA SER A 339 3.41 1.07 -28.37
C SER A 339 2.00 1.64 -28.20
N SER A 340 1.23 1.68 -29.29
CA SER A 340 -0.20 1.95 -29.23
C SER A 340 -0.92 0.70 -28.73
N TYR A 341 -1.73 0.91 -27.69
CA TYR A 341 -2.60 -0.12 -27.14
C TYR A 341 -3.52 -0.71 -28.21
N GLY A 342 -3.59 -2.04 -28.30
CA GLY A 342 -4.51 -2.74 -29.20
C GLY A 342 -4.03 -2.93 -30.64
N GLU A 343 -2.94 -2.30 -31.06
CA GLU A 343 -2.52 -2.29 -32.46
C GLU A 343 -1.15 -2.93 -32.70
N ASP A 344 -0.44 -3.23 -31.63
CA ASP A 344 0.96 -3.62 -31.68
C ASP A 344 1.16 -5.14 -31.81
N TRP A 345 2.42 -5.52 -32.02
CA TRP A 345 2.79 -6.92 -32.23
C TRP A 345 2.46 -7.80 -31.02
N LEU A 346 2.58 -7.24 -29.80
CA LEU A 346 2.32 -7.98 -28.57
C LEU A 346 0.83 -8.27 -28.41
N TRP A 347 -0.03 -7.28 -28.68
CA TRP A 347 -1.47 -7.46 -28.64
C TRP A 347 -1.92 -8.58 -29.59
N LYS A 348 -1.44 -8.55 -30.85
CA LYS A 348 -1.75 -9.58 -31.86
C LYS A 348 -1.26 -10.97 -31.44
N GLU A 349 -0.13 -11.05 -30.75
CA GLU A 349 0.39 -12.31 -30.23
C GLU A 349 -0.48 -12.86 -29.09
N LEU A 350 -0.88 -12.01 -28.14
CA LEU A 350 -1.75 -12.41 -27.04
C LEU A 350 -3.15 -12.82 -27.53
N GLU A 351 -3.71 -12.11 -28.52
CA GLU A 351 -4.99 -12.48 -29.13
C GLU A 351 -4.94 -13.87 -29.77
N LYS A 352 -3.86 -14.18 -30.50
CA LYS A 352 -3.67 -15.51 -31.11
C LYS A 352 -3.60 -16.60 -30.05
N GLU A 353 -2.91 -16.38 -28.94
CA GLU A 353 -2.80 -17.36 -27.84
C GLU A 353 -4.17 -17.66 -27.20
N ILE A 354 -5.00 -16.62 -27.00
CA ILE A 354 -6.36 -16.78 -26.46
C ILE A 354 -7.25 -17.56 -27.44
N GLN A 355 -7.06 -17.35 -28.74
CA GLN A 355 -7.79 -18.07 -29.78
C GLN A 355 -7.31 -19.52 -29.94
N SER A 356 -6.02 -19.79 -29.78
CA SER A 356 -5.42 -21.14 -29.90
C SER A 356 -5.59 -22.01 -28.65
N GLY A 357 -5.82 -21.40 -27.48
CA GLY A 357 -6.02 -22.10 -26.21
C GLY A 357 -7.47 -22.52 -25.92
N ARG A 358 -8.32 -22.63 -26.95
CA ARG A 358 -9.68 -23.18 -26.86
C ARG A 358 -9.70 -24.68 -27.04
#